data_AF-M3DJ29-F1
#
_entry.id   AF-M3DJ29-F1
#
_cell.length_a   1.000
_cell.length_b   1.000
_cell.length_c   1.000
_cell.angle_alpha   90.00
_cell.angle_beta   90.00
_cell.angle_gamma   90.00
#
_symmetry.space_group_name_H-M   'P 1'
#
loop_
_entity.id
_entity.type
_entity.pdbx_description
1 polymer ?
#
loop_
_entity_poly.entity_id
_entity_poly.type
_entity_poly.pdbx_seq_one_letter_code
_entity_poly.pdbx_strand_id
1 'polypeptide(L)' 'MDALSAVPALRGYHLLPSVRGDLLARLGRTDEAREEFARAAGLATNAREREMLRRRAERAGG' A
#
# COMPACT_ATOMS: atom_id res chain seq x y z
N MET A 1 1.93 3.71 20.00
CA MET A 1 3.33 3.41 19.64
C MET A 1 3.47 3.54 18.14
N ASP A 2 3.90 4.70 17.68
CA ASP A 2 4.01 5.05 16.27
C ASP A 2 5.50 4.91 15.85
N ALA A 3 5.93 3.67 15.65
CA ALA A 3 7.35 3.33 15.40
C ALA A 3 7.64 2.99 13.94
N LEU A 4 6.85 3.50 12.99
CA LEU A 4 7.12 3.39 11.55
C LEU A 4 7.73 4.64 10.92
N SER A 5 7.93 5.70 11.71
CA SER A 5 8.35 7.01 11.21
C SER A 5 9.86 7.21 11.04
N ALA A 6 10.69 6.18 11.31
CA ALA A 6 12.15 6.32 11.39
C ALA A 6 12.94 5.63 10.27
N VAL A 7 12.33 5.34 9.11
CA VAL A 7 13.08 4.80 7.95
C VAL A 7 13.29 5.91 6.91
N PRO A 8 14.51 6.44 6.75
CA PRO A 8 14.85 7.45 5.75
C PRO A 8 14.55 7.03 4.30
N ALA A 9 14.33 5.73 4.05
CA ALA A 9 13.92 5.14 2.77
C ALA A 9 12.43 5.32 2.44
N LEU A 10 11.58 5.75 3.40
CA LEU A 10 10.16 6.07 3.18
C LEU A 10 9.93 7.46 2.56
N ARG A 11 11.00 8.23 2.27
CA ARG A 11 10.93 9.55 1.62
C ARG A 11 10.54 9.52 0.14
N GLY A 12 10.32 8.35 -0.45
CA GLY A 12 9.54 8.20 -1.67
C GLY A 12 8.05 8.18 -1.32
N TYR A 13 7.41 9.35 -1.27
CA TYR A 13 6.03 9.62 -0.83
C TYR A 13 4.91 8.69 -1.36
N HIS A 14 5.19 7.87 -2.38
CA HIS A 14 4.30 6.90 -3.03
C HIS A 14 4.31 5.50 -2.38
N LEU A 15 5.29 5.18 -1.52
CA LEU A 15 5.38 3.90 -0.81
C LEU A 15 4.53 3.84 0.47
N LEU A 16 4.14 5.00 1.02
CA LEU A 16 3.31 5.13 2.22
C LEU A 16 1.97 4.36 2.14
N PRO A 17 1.15 4.53 1.08
CA PRO A 17 -0.10 3.78 0.95
C PRO A 17 0.15 2.26 0.73
N SER A 18 1.22 1.86 0.05
CA SER A 18 1.56 0.43 -0.11
C SER A 18 1.89 -0.24 1.23
N VAL A 19 2.68 0.43 2.07
CA VAL A 19 3.03 -0.08 3.41
C VAL A 19 1.81 -0.12 4.31
N ARG A 20 0.95 0.90 4.23
CA ARG A 20 -0.32 0.93 4.98
C ARG A 20 -1.24 -0.22 4.56
N GLY A 21 -1.35 -0.50 3.27
CA GLY A 21 -2.09 -1.66 2.74
C GLY A 21 -1.56 -2.99 3.26
N ASP A 22 -0.24 -3.20 3.25
CA ASP A 22 0.40 -4.42 3.79
C ASP A 22 0.12 -4.61 5.29
N LEU A 23 0.17 -3.53 6.08
CA LEU A 23 -0.14 -3.57 7.52
C LEU A 23 -1.62 -3.85 7.80
N LEU A 24 -2.53 -3.22 7.06
CA LEU A 24 -3.97 -3.42 7.19
C LEU A 24 -4.37 -4.85 6.81
N ALA A 25 -3.79 -5.40 5.74
CA ALA A 25 -4.01 -6.79 5.34
C ALA A 25 -3.56 -7.77 6.43
N ARG A 26 -2.40 -7.52 7.07
CA ARG A 26 -1.92 -8.33 8.20
C ARG A 26 -2.80 -8.23 9.44
N LEU A 27 -3.55 -7.15 9.60
CA LEU A 27 -4.53 -6.96 10.67
C LEU A 27 -5.92 -7.52 10.30
N GLY A 28 -6.08 -8.14 9.12
CA GLY A 28 -7.38 -8.61 8.62
C GLY A 28 -8.34 -7.49 8.18
N ARG A 29 -7.86 -6.24 8.10
CA ARG A 29 -8.61 -5.07 7.64
C ARG A 29 -8.52 -4.98 6.12
N THR A 30 -9.11 -5.96 5.48
CA THR A 30 -9.03 -6.25 4.04
C THR A 30 -9.56 -5.12 3.15
N ASP A 31 -10.68 -4.51 3.54
CA ASP A 31 -11.29 -3.41 2.78
C ASP A 31 -10.41 -2.15 2.78
N GLU A 32 -9.94 -1.74 3.96
CA GLU A 32 -9.04 -0.60 4.09
C GLU A 32 -7.68 -0.85 3.42
N ALA A 33 -7.18 -2.09 3.47
CA ALA A 33 -5.96 -2.47 2.75
C ALA A 33 -6.13 -2.31 1.24
N ARG A 34 -7.30 -2.68 0.70
CA ARG A 34 -7.64 -2.54 -0.71
C ARG A 34 -7.67 -1.08 -1.14
N GLU A 35 -8.28 -0.20 -0.35
CA GLU A 35 -8.33 1.24 -0.62
C GLU A 35 -6.92 1.85 -0.67
N GLU A 36 -6.05 1.48 0.27
CA GLU A 36 -4.68 1.97 0.31
C GLU A 36 -3.84 1.46 -0.88
N PHE A 37 -3.98 0.20 -1.28
CA PHE A 37 -3.33 -0.30 -2.50
C PHE A 37 -3.86 0.35 -3.78
N ALA A 38 -5.16 0.66 -3.86
CA ALA A 38 -5.72 1.40 -4.98
C ALA A 38 -5.19 2.84 -5.06
N ARG A 39 -5.06 3.50 -3.90
CA ARG A 39 -4.47 4.84 -3.80
C ARG A 39 -2.99 4.82 -4.19
N ALA A 40 -2.23 3.82 -3.74
CA ALA A 40 -0.85 3.62 -4.16
C ALA A 40 -0.74 3.42 -5.69
N ALA A 41 -1.65 2.64 -6.29
CA ALA A 41 -1.69 2.42 -7.73
C ALA A 41 -1.97 3.73 -8.50
N GLY A 42 -2.72 4.66 -7.94
CA GLY A 42 -2.97 5.99 -8.53
C GLY A 42 -1.75 6.93 -8.48
N LEU A 43 -0.83 6.71 -7.54
CA LEU A 43 0.40 7.51 -7.37
C LEU A 43 1.62 6.89 -8.07
N ALA A 44 1.51 5.63 -8.50
CA ALA A 44 2.59 4.93 -9.18
C ALA A 44 2.96 5.63 -10.50
N THR A 45 4.25 5.89 -10.67
CA THR A 45 4.79 6.63 -11.82
C THR A 45 5.03 5.75 -13.05
N ASN A 46 4.88 4.42 -12.90
CA ASN A 46 5.07 3.45 -13.96
C ASN A 46 3.96 2.38 -13.99
N ALA A 47 3.67 1.87 -15.18
CA ALA A 47 2.57 0.92 -15.40
C ALA A 47 2.76 -0.42 -14.66
N ARG A 48 4.02 -0.87 -14.51
CA ARG A 48 4.35 -2.13 -13.83
C ARG A 48 4.04 -2.08 -12.34
N GLU A 49 4.41 -0.98 -11.68
CA GLU A 49 4.14 -0.73 -10.27
C GLU A 49 2.64 -0.55 -10.03
N ARG A 50 1.96 0.19 -10.90
CA ARG A 50 0.50 0.34 -10.86
C ARG A 50 -0.24 -1.00 -10.96
N GLU A 51 0.22 -1.90 -11.84
CA GLU A 51 -0.36 -3.25 -11.94
C GLU A 51 -0.05 -4.12 -10.71
N MET A 52 1.18 -4.07 -10.20
CA MET A 52 1.55 -4.78 -8.97
C MET A 52 0.65 -4.40 -7.79
N LEU A 53 0.36 -3.10 -7.64
CA LEU A 53 -0.45 -2.57 -6.56
C LEU A 53 -1.94 -2.93 -6.72
N ARG A 54 -2.47 -2.91 -7.95
CA ARG A 54 -3.82 -3.41 -8.23
C ARG A 54 -3.99 -4.88 -7.86
N ARG A 55 -3.04 -5.73 -8.24
CA ARG A 55 -3.08 -7.17 -7.88
C ARG A 55 -3.06 -7.37 -6.36
N ARG A 56 -2.35 -6.52 -5.62
CA ARG A 56 -2.37 -6.54 -4.14
C ARG A 56 -3.73 -6.11 -3.59
N ALA A 57 -4.35 -5.08 -4.16
CA ALA A 57 -5.70 -4.65 -3.78
C ALA A 57 -6.73 -5.78 -3.98
N GLU A 58 -6.65 -6.51 -5.09
CA GLU A 58 -7.53 -7.65 -5.37
C GLU A 58 -7.30 -8.82 -4.40
N ARG A 59 -6.04 -9.12 -4.07
CA ARG A 59 -5.70 -10.16 -3.08
C ARG A 59 -6.12 -9.80 -1.65
N ALA A 60 -6.14 -8.50 -1.33
CA ALA A 60 -6.55 -8.06 -0.01
C ALA A 60 -8.06 -8.19 0.19
N GLY A 61 -8.89 -8.10 -0.85
CA GLY A 61 -10.35 -8.12 -0.75
C GLY A 61 -11.03 -9.50 -0.94
N GLY A 62 -10.28 -10.61 -0.84
CA GLY A 62 -10.76 -11.97 -1.07
C GLY A 62 -10.66 -12.86 0.16
#